data_AF-A0A7X9HUQ2-F1
#
_entry.id   AF-A0A7X9HUQ2-F1
#
_cell.length_a   1.000
_cell.length_b   1.000
_cell.length_c   1.000
_cell.angle_alpha   90.00
_cell.angle_beta   90.00
_cell.angle_gamma   90.00
#
_symmetry.space_group_name_H-M   'P 1'
#
loop_
_entity.id
_entity.type
_entity.pdbx_description
1 polymer ?
#
loop_
_entity_poly.entity_id
_entity_poly.type
_entity_poly.pdbx_seq_one_letter_code
_entity_poly.pdbx_strand_id
1 'polypeptide(L)'
;VYANHSSLYNNDHGELEVSALCSFTMTGEVFGSVSIDYLRPGTAERHDDDRIRIVGTEGVIEVRDQKIYLTNKFTSGTEEITFSDVSKEDMNIFCDFLAQVRGEKKCMVSAEDSFYVTEAALLARTSADEKREIRFR
;
A
#
# COMPACT_ATOMS: atom_id res chain seq x y z
N VAL A 1 -12.34 7.12 -7.21
CA VAL A 1 -11.12 7.66 -6.57
C VAL A 1 -11.16 9.17 -6.65
N TYR A 2 -10.83 9.83 -5.54
CA TYR A 2 -10.55 11.26 -5.49
C TYR A 2 -9.16 11.44 -4.90
N ALA A 3 -8.28 12.18 -5.57
CA ALA A 3 -6.91 12.38 -5.12
C ALA A 3 -6.48 13.84 -5.19
N ASN A 4 -5.47 14.19 -4.39
CA ASN A 4 -4.77 15.47 -4.46
C ASN A 4 -3.26 15.18 -4.39
N HIS A 5 -2.47 16.06 -5.01
CA HIS A 5 -1.02 15.99 -5.04
C HIS A 5 -0.43 17.40 -5.04
N SER A 6 0.83 17.53 -4.65
CA SER A 6 1.54 18.81 -4.61
C SER A 6 3.03 18.63 -4.83
N SER A 7 3.60 19.50 -5.67
CA SER A 7 5.04 19.68 -5.88
C SER A 7 5.64 20.78 -5.00
N LEU A 8 4.87 21.39 -4.08
CA LEU A 8 5.42 22.38 -3.16
C LEU A 8 6.46 21.74 -2.24
N TYR A 9 7.57 22.45 -2.03
CA TYR A 9 8.72 21.99 -1.24
C TYR A 9 9.42 20.75 -1.82
N ASN A 10 9.36 20.56 -3.14
CA ASN A 10 9.99 19.41 -3.79
C ASN A 10 11.51 19.47 -3.95
N ASN A 11 12.21 20.37 -3.25
CA ASN A 11 13.68 20.45 -3.26
C ASN A 11 14.28 20.54 -4.68
N ASP A 12 13.73 21.43 -5.52
CA ASP A 12 14.14 21.68 -6.91
C ASP A 12 14.04 20.48 -7.86
N HIS A 13 13.21 19.47 -7.55
CA HIS A 13 12.97 18.30 -8.42
C HIS A 13 11.99 18.57 -9.59
N GLY A 14 11.93 19.81 -10.08
CA GLY A 14 11.10 20.19 -11.22
C GLY A 14 9.60 20.03 -10.95
N GLU A 15 8.93 19.20 -11.75
CA GLU A 15 7.48 18.94 -11.65
C GLU A 15 7.13 17.81 -10.69
N LEU A 16 8.12 17.15 -10.07
CA LEU A 16 7.89 16.01 -9.19
C LEU A 16 7.03 16.40 -7.97
N GLU A 17 5.96 15.64 -7.77
CA GLU A 17 5.13 15.76 -6.58
C GLU A 17 5.74 15.06 -5.38
N VAL A 18 5.72 15.75 -4.24
CA VAL A 18 6.32 15.26 -2.99
C VAL A 18 5.31 15.00 -1.89
N SER A 19 4.03 15.29 -2.15
CA SER A 19 2.94 14.86 -1.28
C SER A 19 1.72 14.51 -2.11
N ALA A 20 1.01 13.47 -1.71
CA ALA A 20 -0.26 13.09 -2.28
C ALA A 20 -1.16 12.41 -1.25
N LEU A 21 -2.48 12.57 -1.43
CA LEU A 21 -3.50 11.87 -0.67
C LEU A 21 -4.57 11.36 -1.64
N CYS A 22 -4.76 10.04 -1.64
CA CYS A 22 -5.76 9.37 -2.45
C CYS A 22 -6.87 8.79 -1.55
N SER A 23 -8.12 8.95 -1.97
CA SER A 23 -9.30 8.36 -1.36
C SER A 23 -10.01 7.44 -2.36
N PHE A 24 -10.18 6.18 -1.97
CA PHE A 24 -10.80 5.13 -2.76
C PHE A 24 -12.08 4.66 -2.09
N THR A 25 -13.13 4.48 -2.90
CA THR A 25 -14.32 3.72 -2.53
C THR A 25 -14.25 2.39 -3.26
N MET A 26 -14.15 1.30 -2.51
CA MET A 26 -14.01 -0.07 -3.02
C MET A 26 -15.35 -0.81 -2.89
N THR A 27 -15.41 -2.02 -3.46
CA THR A 27 -16.58 -2.91 -3.35
C THR A 27 -17.00 -3.10 -1.90
N GLY A 28 -18.31 -3.05 -1.64
CA GLY A 28 -18.86 -3.18 -0.29
C GLY A 28 -18.73 -1.92 0.56
N GLU A 29 -18.64 -0.75 -0.07
CA GLU A 29 -18.52 0.55 0.61
C GLU A 29 -17.29 0.66 1.52
N VAL A 30 -16.25 -0.13 1.22
CA VAL A 30 -14.99 -0.07 1.96
C VAL A 30 -14.20 1.13 1.48
N PHE A 31 -13.80 1.99 2.41
CA PHE A 31 -12.97 3.15 2.12
C PHE A 31 -11.49 2.81 2.35
N GLY A 32 -10.66 3.19 1.38
CA GLY A 32 -9.20 3.10 1.48
C GLY A 32 -8.59 4.47 1.29
N SER A 33 -7.60 4.82 2.12
CA SER A 33 -6.79 6.01 1.93
C SER A 33 -5.32 5.64 1.71
N VAL A 34 -4.65 6.39 0.84
CA VAL A 34 -3.20 6.28 0.62
C VAL A 34 -2.60 7.66 0.79
N SER A 35 -1.77 7.83 1.81
CA SER A 35 -0.98 9.04 2.05
C SER A 35 0.44 8.78 1.60
N ILE A 36 0.96 9.63 0.74
CA ILE A 36 2.27 9.46 0.10
C ILE A 36 3.06 10.75 0.27
N ASP A 37 4.32 10.63 0.65
CA ASP A 37 5.23 11.77 0.68
C ASP A 37 6.68 11.38 0.39
N TYR A 38 7.40 12.30 -0.23
CA TYR A 38 8.86 12.30 -0.35
C TYR A 38 9.48 13.24 0.70
N LEU A 39 8.80 13.45 1.83
CA LEU A 39 9.13 14.46 2.83
C LEU A 39 9.78 13.86 4.09
N ARG A 40 10.15 12.58 4.04
CA ARG A 40 10.88 11.93 5.12
C ARG A 40 12.22 12.66 5.37
N PRO A 41 12.49 13.13 6.61
CA PRO A 41 13.71 13.85 6.89
C PRO A 41 14.96 13.00 6.68
N GLY A 42 16.05 13.62 6.22
CA GLY A 42 17.34 12.92 6.06
C GLY A 42 17.97 12.42 7.37
N THR A 43 17.45 12.87 8.52
CA THR A 43 17.83 12.36 9.85
C THR A 43 17.04 11.12 10.27
N ALA A 44 16.08 10.65 9.49
CA ALA A 44 15.35 9.43 9.78
C ALA A 44 16.29 8.22 9.74
N GLU A 45 16.05 7.22 10.59
CA GLU A 45 16.89 6.02 10.69
C GLU A 45 16.84 5.15 9.42
N ARG A 46 15.78 5.29 8.62
CA ARG A 46 15.49 4.47 7.44
C ARG A 46 14.94 5.32 6.32
N HIS A 47 15.11 4.84 5.09
CA HIS A 47 14.57 5.51 3.90
C HIS A 47 13.03 5.43 3.82
N ASP A 48 12.42 4.45 4.49
CA ASP A 48 11.00 4.10 4.43
C ASP A 48 10.28 4.27 5.78
N ASP A 49 8.95 4.26 5.69
CA ASP A 49 8.01 4.25 6.82
C ASP A 49 6.68 3.65 6.37
N ASP A 50 6.74 2.44 5.81
CA ASP A 50 5.56 1.77 5.29
C ASP A 50 4.60 1.43 6.44
N ARG A 51 3.36 1.90 6.30
CA ARG A 51 2.30 1.68 7.27
C ARG A 51 1.03 1.23 6.60
N ILE A 52 0.38 0.24 7.22
CA ILE A 52 -0.92 -0.26 6.77
C ILE A 52 -1.81 -0.36 8.01
N ARG A 53 -3.06 0.11 7.90
CA ARG A 53 -4.06 -0.07 8.95
C ARG A 53 -5.36 -0.57 8.34
N ILE A 54 -5.76 -1.78 8.74
CA ILE A 54 -6.95 -2.45 8.25
C ILE A 54 -7.95 -2.56 9.40
N VAL A 55 -9.14 -2.00 9.21
CA VAL A 55 -10.22 -2.05 10.21
C VAL A 55 -11.32 -2.95 9.70
N GLY A 56 -11.60 -4.02 10.44
CA GLY A 56 -12.74 -4.89 10.23
C GLY A 56 -13.75 -4.76 11.37
N THR A 57 -14.86 -5.49 11.24
CA THR A 57 -15.92 -5.54 12.27
C THR A 57 -15.47 -6.23 13.57
N GLU A 58 -14.47 -7.12 13.48
CA GLU A 58 -14.02 -7.94 14.60
C GLU A 58 -12.64 -7.53 15.13
N GLY A 59 -11.98 -6.55 14.51
CA GLY A 59 -10.65 -6.15 14.94
C GLY A 59 -9.92 -5.22 13.97
N VAL A 60 -8.70 -4.88 14.37
CA VAL A 60 -7.80 -3.97 13.65
C VAL A 60 -6.44 -4.64 13.52
N ILE A 61 -5.88 -4.60 12.31
CA ILE A 61 -4.50 -4.96 12.03
C ILE A 61 -3.73 -3.69 11.67
N GLU A 62 -2.57 -3.50 12.28
CA GLU A 62 -1.64 -2.43 11.95
C GLU A 62 -0.28 -3.01 11.57
N VAL A 63 0.29 -2.54 10.47
CA VAL A 63 1.69 -2.71 10.11
C VAL A 63 2.37 -1.37 10.31
N ARG A 64 3.39 -1.33 11.17
CA ARG A 64 4.24 -0.16 11.40
C ARG A 64 5.56 -0.60 12.02
N ASP A 65 6.63 0.16 11.82
CA ASP A 65 7.95 -0.16 12.37
C ASP A 65 8.46 -1.57 11.97
N GLN A 66 8.04 -2.06 10.79
CA GLN A 66 8.22 -3.45 10.29
C GLN A 66 7.66 -4.54 11.23
N LYS A 67 6.69 -4.19 12.05
CA LYS A 67 5.98 -5.09 12.96
C LYS A 67 4.50 -5.12 12.64
N ILE A 68 3.86 -6.21 13.03
CA ILE A 68 2.44 -6.44 12.82
C ILE A 68 1.78 -6.44 14.19
N TYR A 69 0.70 -5.68 14.32
CA TYR A 69 -0.07 -5.52 15.54
C TYR A 69 -1.52 -5.91 15.30
N LEU A 70 -2.12 -6.59 16.27
CA LEU A 70 -3.50 -7.03 16.24
C LEU A 70 -4.25 -6.51 17.47
N THR A 71 -5.46 -6.00 17.25
CA THR A 71 -6.42 -5.70 18.31
C THR A 71 -7.77 -6.31 17.95
N ASN A 72 -8.28 -7.21 18.79
CA ASN A 72 -9.60 -7.81 18.63
C ASN A 72 -10.20 -8.21 19.98
N LYS A 73 -11.33 -8.91 19.98
CA LYS A 73 -12.00 -9.38 21.21
C LYS A 73 -11.25 -10.45 22.02
N PHE A 74 -10.19 -11.03 21.46
CA PHE A 74 -9.39 -12.09 22.07
C PHE A 74 -8.04 -11.58 22.60
N THR A 75 -7.60 -10.39 22.18
CA THR A 75 -6.34 -9.78 22.64
C THR A 75 -6.57 -8.95 23.90
N SER A 76 -5.57 -8.91 24.79
CA SER A 76 -5.57 -7.99 25.94
C SER A 76 -5.05 -6.60 25.52
N GLY A 77 -5.77 -5.95 24.61
CA GLY A 77 -5.37 -4.68 23.99
C GLY A 77 -4.71 -4.90 22.61
N THR A 78 -3.64 -4.18 22.33
CA THR A 78 -2.87 -4.34 21.09
C THR A 78 -1.69 -5.28 21.33
N GLU A 79 -1.64 -6.37 20.58
CA GLU A 79 -0.61 -7.39 20.69
C GLU A 79 0.25 -7.41 19.42
N GLU A 80 1.57 -7.56 19.57
CA GLU A 80 2.50 -7.77 18.46
C GLU A 80 2.42 -9.23 17.99
N ILE A 81 2.26 -9.45 16.70
CA ILE A 81 2.17 -10.78 16.08
C ILE A 81 3.50 -11.12 15.41
N THR A 82 4.05 -12.28 15.78
CA THR A 82 5.26 -12.83 15.16
C THR A 82 4.90 -14.07 14.35
N PHE A 83 5.33 -14.12 13.09
CA PHE A 83 5.22 -15.34 12.28
C PHE A 83 6.47 -16.18 12.47
N SER A 84 6.35 -17.36 13.06
CA SER A 84 7.47 -18.29 13.25
C SER A 84 7.66 -19.27 12.07
N ASP A 85 6.63 -19.45 11.23
CA ASP A 85 6.52 -20.66 10.40
C ASP A 85 6.50 -20.41 8.89
N VAL A 86 6.68 -19.17 8.43
CA VAL A 86 6.73 -18.87 6.98
C VAL A 86 8.18 -18.86 6.52
N SER A 87 8.55 -19.73 5.59
CA SER A 87 9.91 -19.75 5.06
C SER A 87 10.21 -18.47 4.28
N LYS A 88 11.44 -17.98 4.34
CA LYS A 88 11.85 -16.78 3.58
C LYS A 88 11.78 -17.03 2.07
N GLU A 89 11.99 -18.28 1.65
CA GLU A 89 11.85 -18.69 0.25
C GLU A 89 10.40 -18.55 -0.25
N ASP A 90 9.40 -18.88 0.59
CA ASP A 90 7.97 -18.77 0.22
C ASP A 90 7.52 -17.31 0.02
N MET A 91 8.20 -16.36 0.66
CA MET A 91 7.89 -14.93 0.57
C MET A 91 8.71 -14.19 -0.51
N ASN A 92 9.59 -14.88 -1.23
CA ASN A 92 10.41 -14.23 -2.25
C ASN A 92 9.65 -14.15 -3.59
N ILE A 93 9.24 -12.93 -3.96
CA ILE A 93 8.49 -12.67 -5.21
C ILE A 93 9.21 -13.15 -6.48
N PHE A 94 10.54 -13.13 -6.52
CA PHE A 94 11.29 -13.57 -7.70
C PHE A 94 11.37 -15.08 -7.80
N CYS A 95 11.60 -15.79 -6.68
CA CYS A 95 11.51 -17.25 -6.65
C CYS A 95 10.12 -17.74 -7.05
N ASP A 96 9.09 -17.03 -6.60
CA ASP A 96 7.70 -17.32 -6.90
C ASP A 96 7.35 -17.12 -8.38
N PHE A 97 7.85 -16.04 -8.98
CA PHE A 97 7.79 -15.83 -10.43
C PHE A 97 8.49 -16.95 -11.23
N LEU A 98 9.69 -17.37 -10.83
CA LEU A 98 10.43 -18.45 -11.51
C LEU A 98 9.66 -19.77 -11.47
N ALA A 99 9.01 -20.08 -10.35
CA ALA A 99 8.20 -21.28 -10.22
C ALA A 99 6.97 -21.23 -11.15
N GLN A 100 6.36 -20.05 -11.35
CA GLN A 100 5.32 -19.88 -12.37
C GLN A 100 5.83 -20.09 -13.80
N VAL A 101 7.01 -19.56 -14.14
CA VAL A 101 7.62 -19.77 -15.46
C VAL A 101 7.87 -21.25 -15.73
N ARG A 102 8.17 -22.05 -14.70
CA ARG A 102 8.34 -23.50 -14.79
C ARG A 102 7.04 -24.30 -14.79
N GLY A 103 5.90 -23.65 -14.57
CA GLY A 103 4.58 -24.30 -14.47
C GLY A 103 4.34 -25.02 -13.14
N GLU A 104 5.10 -24.71 -12.09
CA GLU A 104 5.06 -25.39 -10.78
C GLU A 104 3.97 -24.80 -9.87
N LYS A 105 3.75 -23.49 -9.92
CA LYS A 105 2.71 -22.79 -9.15
C LYS A 105 2.25 -21.51 -9.85
N LYS A 106 1.17 -20.90 -9.35
CA LYS A 106 0.81 -19.53 -9.71
C LYS A 106 1.57 -18.56 -8.82
N CYS A 107 2.01 -17.45 -9.40
CA CYS A 107 2.66 -16.34 -8.72
C CYS A 107 1.66 -15.64 -7.78
N MET A 108 2.15 -15.15 -6.64
CA MET A 108 1.44 -14.41 -5.60
C MET A 108 0.98 -13.03 -6.10
N VAL A 109 1.70 -12.46 -7.08
CA VAL A 109 1.28 -11.28 -7.84
C VAL A 109 1.07 -11.71 -9.28
N SER A 110 -0.18 -11.68 -9.74
CA SER A 110 -0.51 -12.01 -11.12
C SER A 110 -0.25 -10.84 -12.08
N ALA A 111 -0.33 -11.12 -13.39
CA ALA A 111 -0.27 -10.07 -14.39
C ALA A 111 -1.50 -9.15 -14.29
N GLU A 112 -2.67 -9.74 -14.03
CA GLU A 112 -3.94 -9.04 -13.82
C GLU A 112 -3.87 -8.08 -12.62
N ASP A 113 -3.29 -8.52 -11.49
CA ASP A 113 -3.07 -7.65 -10.32
C ASP A 113 -2.17 -6.47 -10.68
N SER A 114 -1.10 -6.74 -11.44
CA SER A 114 -0.14 -5.72 -11.87
C SER A 114 -0.79 -4.66 -12.75
N PHE A 115 -1.65 -5.08 -13.69
CA PHE A 115 -2.42 -4.16 -14.54
C PHE A 115 -3.44 -3.37 -13.73
N TYR A 116 -4.17 -4.03 -12.82
CA TYR A 116 -5.20 -3.41 -12.01
C TYR A 116 -4.63 -2.33 -11.07
N VAL A 117 -3.53 -2.61 -10.38
CA VAL A 117 -2.85 -1.62 -9.51
C VAL A 117 -2.29 -0.46 -10.33
N THR A 118 -1.75 -0.73 -11.53
CA THR A 118 -1.29 0.33 -12.44
C THR A 118 -2.44 1.23 -12.88
N GLU A 119 -3.59 0.65 -13.26
CA GLU A 119 -4.80 1.42 -13.57
C GLU A 119 -5.21 2.29 -12.38
N ALA A 120 -5.28 1.72 -11.17
CA ALA A 120 -5.63 2.47 -9.97
C ALA A 120 -4.71 3.68 -9.74
N ALA A 121 -3.39 3.52 -9.93
CA ALA A 121 -2.41 4.59 -9.81
C ALA A 121 -2.60 5.67 -10.89
N LEU A 122 -2.83 5.27 -12.15
CA LEU A 122 -3.08 6.21 -13.25
C LEU A 122 -4.36 7.01 -13.04
N LEU A 123 -5.45 6.37 -12.61
CA LEU A 123 -6.72 7.03 -12.31
C LEU A 123 -6.60 7.98 -11.11
N ALA A 124 -5.81 7.61 -10.09
CA ALA A 124 -5.52 8.49 -8.96
C ALA A 124 -4.74 9.74 -9.41
N ARG A 125 -3.70 9.60 -10.25
CA ARG A 125 -2.98 10.74 -10.83
C ARG A 125 -3.92 11.63 -11.64
N THR A 126 -4.70 11.06 -12.56
CA THR A 126 -5.69 11.81 -13.35
C THR A 126 -6.70 12.53 -12.47
N SER A 127 -7.15 11.91 -11.37
CA SER A 127 -8.05 12.56 -10.41
C SER A 127 -7.42 13.80 -9.77
N ALA A 128 -6.14 13.72 -9.43
CA ALA A 128 -5.39 14.80 -8.82
C ALA A 128 -5.14 15.95 -9.81
N ASP A 129 -4.73 15.63 -11.05
CA ASP A 129 -4.51 16.59 -12.13
C ASP A 129 -5.79 17.36 -12.49
N GLU A 130 -6.90 16.63 -12.66
CA GLU A 130 -8.18 17.19 -13.10
C GLU A 130 -9.06 17.73 -11.96
N LYS A 131 -8.62 17.55 -10.71
CA LYS A 131 -9.31 18.00 -9.48
C LYS A 131 -10.76 17.54 -9.40
N ARG A 132 -11.01 16.28 -9.80
CA ARG A 132 -12.34 15.68 -9.79
C ARG A 132 -12.27 14.19 -9.49
N GLU A 133 -13.41 13.64 -9.11
CA GLU A 133 -13.55 12.20 -8.92
C GLU A 133 -13.43 11.47 -10.28
N ILE A 134 -12.67 10.37 -10.29
CA ILE A 134 -12.57 9.41 -11.39
C ILE A 134 -13.12 8.06 -10.94
N ARG A 135 -13.93 7.41 -11.78
CA ARG A 135 -14.50 6.09 -11.47
C ARG A 135 -13.70 4.98 -12.16
N PHE A 136 -13.54 3.86 -11.45
CA PHE A 136 -13.11 2.60 -12.04
C PHE A 136 -14.20 2.12 -13.01
N ARG A 137 -13.78 1.45 -14.10
CA ARG A 137 -14.68 0.90 -15.12
C ARG A 137 -15.11 -0.51 -14.77
#